data_AF-A0A523J358-F1
#
_entry.id   AF-A0A523J358-F1
#
_cell.length_a   1.000
_cell.length_b   1.000
_cell.length_c   1.000
_cell.angle_alpha   90.00
_cell.angle_beta   90.00
_cell.angle_gamma   90.00
#
_symmetry.space_group_name_H-M   'P 1'
#
loop_
_entity.id
_entity.type
_entity.pdbx_description
1 polymer ?
#
loop_
_entity_poly.entity_id
_entity_poly.type
_entity_poly.pdbx_seq_one_letter_code
_entity_poly.pdbx_strand_id
1 'polypeptide(L)'
;MKQYNISKGNSFYAIGLSYKKADAKIRGRFSLDITSKSTLLNQAKEKNIESLLVTSTCNRTEIYGFAQHPFQLIKLLCDNTNGTIDEFQKVAYVYKNKEAISHMFRVGSGLDSQILGDFEIISQLKISAKTSKKHGLLNAFLERLINSVIQASKRIKTETKISSGATSVSFASVQYIFKNVKDISEKNILLFGTGKIGRNTCENLVKHTKNEKITLINRTKHRAERIAGKFNLVVKDYANLQEEINMSDVLIVATGAQNPTIDKQIIQTNKPLLILDLSIPKNVNENVEELKSVTLVHLDDLSQITDEALEKRKKHIPHAEVIIEEVKNEFNSWLEARKFAPTIKALKHKLLDFKTTELELQRKKLSDFNEEQAELISNNIIQKITNHFAHHLKSDDASADESLELIKKVFQLGTSTNV
;
A
#
# COMPACT_ATOMS: atom_id res chain seq x y z
N MET A 1 18.62 2.97 19.44
CA MET A 1 17.87 2.21 18.39
C MET A 1 16.40 2.23 18.77
N LYS A 2 15.52 2.93 18.03
CA LYS A 2 14.11 3.09 18.45
C LYS A 2 13.37 1.75 18.37
N GLN A 3 13.20 1.07 19.51
CA GLN A 3 12.30 -0.06 19.67
C GLN A 3 10.88 0.50 19.89
N TYR A 4 9.94 0.08 19.05
CA TYR A 4 8.55 0.42 19.27
C TYR A 4 7.99 -0.55 20.31
N ASN A 5 7.77 -0.12 21.55
CA ASN A 5 7.09 -0.89 22.61
C ASN A 5 5.59 -1.11 22.34
N ILE A 6 5.21 -1.15 21.06
CA ILE A 6 3.84 -1.25 20.57
C ILE A 6 3.58 -2.65 20.00
N SER A 7 4.64 -3.43 19.72
CA SER A 7 4.55 -4.78 19.18
C SER A 7 5.59 -5.74 19.79
N LYS A 8 5.30 -7.04 19.80
CA LYS A 8 6.24 -8.14 20.09
C LYS A 8 7.41 -8.19 19.10
N GLY A 9 7.25 -7.62 17.89
CA GLY A 9 8.34 -7.44 16.93
C GLY A 9 9.16 -6.18 17.23
N ASN A 10 10.48 -6.31 17.33
CA ASN A 10 11.37 -5.22 17.74
C ASN A 10 11.46 -4.06 16.74
N SER A 11 11.05 -4.25 15.48
CA SER A 11 11.19 -3.24 14.44
C SER A 11 10.09 -3.35 13.39
N PHE A 12 9.67 -2.19 12.89
CA PHE A 12 8.75 -2.09 11.76
C PHE A 12 9.55 -2.12 10.46
N TYR A 13 9.17 -2.93 9.49
CA TYR A 13 9.85 -3.04 8.21
C TYR A 13 8.90 -2.75 7.05
N ALA A 14 9.45 -2.17 5.99
CA ALA A 14 8.86 -2.17 4.66
C ALA A 14 9.83 -2.91 3.75
N ILE A 15 9.44 -4.10 3.29
CA ILE A 15 10.20 -4.85 2.30
C ILE A 15 9.44 -4.88 0.99
N GLY A 16 10.15 -4.94 -0.12
CA GLY A 16 9.49 -5.13 -1.41
C GLY A 16 10.38 -4.80 -2.58
N LEU A 17 9.78 -4.89 -3.75
CA LEU A 17 10.39 -4.48 -5.02
C LEU A 17 9.41 -3.58 -5.77
N SER A 18 9.96 -2.70 -6.60
CA SER A 18 9.19 -1.78 -7.43
C SER A 18 9.81 -1.65 -8.82
N TYR A 19 9.06 -1.05 -9.73
CA TYR A 19 9.46 -0.72 -11.09
C TYR A 19 10.81 0.01 -11.20
N LYS A 20 11.27 0.67 -10.13
CA LYS A 20 12.55 1.41 -10.10
C LYS A 20 13.78 0.51 -10.22
N LYS A 21 13.70 -0.72 -9.72
CA LYS A 21 14.85 -1.64 -9.62
C LYS A 21 14.58 -3.01 -10.24
N ALA A 22 13.32 -3.31 -10.57
CA ALA A 22 12.90 -4.59 -11.12
C ALA A 22 12.03 -4.35 -12.35
N ASP A 23 12.38 -4.96 -13.48
CA ASP A 23 11.56 -4.97 -14.69
C ASP A 23 10.25 -5.77 -14.49
N ALA A 24 9.32 -5.68 -15.46
CA ALA A 24 8.04 -6.38 -15.39
C ALA A 24 8.16 -7.91 -15.23
N LYS A 25 9.22 -8.54 -15.76
CA LYS A 25 9.43 -9.99 -15.68
C LYS A 25 9.80 -10.39 -14.25
N ILE A 26 10.76 -9.69 -13.63
CA ILE A 26 11.13 -9.90 -12.23
C ILE A 26 9.93 -9.58 -11.32
N ARG A 27 9.23 -8.47 -11.53
CA ARG A 27 8.03 -8.10 -10.75
C ARG A 27 6.94 -9.15 -10.83
N GLY A 28 6.69 -9.72 -12.02
CA GLY A 28 5.72 -10.78 -12.24
C GLY A 28 5.96 -12.00 -11.34
N ARG A 29 7.23 -12.39 -11.13
CA ARG A 29 7.59 -13.53 -10.27
C ARG A 29 7.28 -13.31 -8.80
N PHE A 30 7.27 -12.06 -8.33
CA PHE A 30 6.88 -11.69 -6.97
C PHE A 30 5.45 -11.14 -6.90
N SER A 31 4.64 -11.30 -7.94
CA SER A 31 3.25 -10.85 -7.92
C SER A 31 2.41 -11.76 -7.03
N LEU A 32 1.48 -11.18 -6.27
CA LEU A 32 0.58 -11.93 -5.41
C LEU A 32 -0.86 -11.73 -5.86
N ASP A 33 -1.48 -12.81 -6.31
CA ASP A 33 -2.91 -12.86 -6.58
C ASP A 33 -3.73 -12.89 -5.28
N ILE A 34 -5.06 -12.95 -5.41
CA ILE A 34 -5.96 -12.88 -4.24
C ILE A 34 -5.75 -14.09 -3.30
N THR A 35 -5.57 -15.28 -3.87
CA THR A 35 -5.40 -16.54 -3.13
C THR A 35 -4.06 -16.57 -2.40
N SER A 36 -2.99 -16.18 -3.08
CA SER A 36 -1.63 -16.14 -2.53
C SER A 36 -1.51 -15.07 -1.44
N LYS A 37 -2.17 -13.90 -1.59
CA LYS A 37 -2.29 -12.90 -0.51
C LYS A 37 -2.95 -13.48 0.74
N SER A 38 -4.05 -14.21 0.57
CA SER A 38 -4.76 -14.82 1.71
C SER A 38 -3.91 -15.88 2.40
N THR A 39 -3.22 -16.72 1.62
CA THR A 39 -2.32 -17.77 2.12
C THR A 39 -1.17 -17.16 2.92
N LEU A 40 -0.52 -16.12 2.38
CA LEU A 40 0.55 -15.40 3.05
C LEU A 40 0.10 -14.81 4.40
N LEU A 41 -1.07 -14.17 4.44
CA LEU A 41 -1.63 -13.62 5.69
C LEU A 41 -1.94 -14.72 6.72
N ASN A 42 -2.46 -15.87 6.30
CA ASN A 42 -2.67 -17.00 7.21
C ASN A 42 -1.36 -17.53 7.79
N GLN A 43 -0.34 -17.74 6.95
CA GLN A 43 0.99 -18.16 7.39
C GLN A 43 1.65 -17.15 8.34
N ALA A 44 1.44 -15.85 8.09
CA ALA A 44 1.94 -14.81 8.99
C ALA A 44 1.34 -14.93 10.39
N LYS A 45 0.04 -15.23 10.48
CA LYS A 45 -0.66 -15.48 11.75
C LYS A 45 -0.13 -16.73 12.46
N GLU A 46 0.08 -17.82 11.74
CA GLU A 46 0.66 -19.06 12.28
C GLU A 46 2.08 -18.84 12.82
N LYS A 47 2.86 -17.96 12.17
CA LYS A 47 4.20 -17.56 12.62
C LYS A 47 4.20 -16.48 13.71
N ASN A 48 3.05 -16.20 14.32
CA ASN A 48 2.87 -15.20 15.37
C ASN A 48 3.34 -13.77 14.98
N ILE A 49 3.23 -13.41 13.71
CA ILE A 49 3.43 -12.01 13.29
C ILE A 49 2.24 -11.20 13.76
N GLU A 50 2.51 -10.18 14.57
CA GLU A 50 1.45 -9.39 15.21
C GLU A 50 0.74 -8.45 14.23
N SER A 51 1.49 -7.84 13.32
CA SER A 51 0.89 -6.95 12.33
C SER A 51 1.61 -6.99 11.00
N LEU A 52 0.82 -7.12 9.94
CA LEU A 52 1.27 -7.30 8.58
C LEU A 52 0.27 -6.66 7.61
N LEU A 53 0.76 -5.97 6.61
CA LEU A 53 0.02 -5.43 5.48
C LEU A 53 0.77 -5.79 4.20
N VAL A 54 0.07 -6.45 3.27
CA VAL A 54 0.63 -6.87 2.00
C VAL A 54 -0.06 -6.12 0.87
N THR A 55 0.71 -5.49 0.00
CA THR A 55 0.22 -4.85 -1.24
C THR A 55 0.97 -5.44 -2.43
N SER A 56 0.24 -5.76 -3.49
CA SER A 56 0.83 -6.20 -4.75
C SER A 56 -0.01 -5.60 -5.87
N THR A 57 0.67 -4.82 -6.71
CA THR A 57 0.15 -4.07 -7.86
C THR A 57 1.03 -4.38 -9.07
N CYS A 58 0.72 -3.79 -10.23
CA CYS A 58 1.59 -3.86 -11.40
C CYS A 58 3.00 -3.30 -11.12
N ASN A 59 3.10 -2.24 -10.31
CA ASN A 59 4.36 -1.49 -10.18
C ASN A 59 5.19 -1.88 -8.95
N ARG A 60 4.61 -2.65 -8.01
CA ARG A 60 5.28 -3.06 -6.78
C ARG A 60 4.59 -4.23 -6.08
N THR A 61 5.39 -5.03 -5.38
CA THR A 61 4.92 -5.93 -4.31
C THR A 61 5.68 -5.57 -3.04
N GLU A 62 4.94 -5.27 -1.97
CA GLU A 62 5.49 -4.84 -0.70
C GLU A 62 4.78 -5.50 0.48
N ILE A 63 5.55 -5.72 1.54
CA ILE A 63 5.08 -6.17 2.84
C ILE A 63 5.53 -5.15 3.88
N TYR A 64 4.57 -4.68 4.66
CA TYR A 64 4.79 -3.79 5.79
C TYR A 64 4.39 -4.50 7.07
N GLY A 65 5.27 -4.58 8.06
CA GLY A 65 4.94 -5.29 9.29
C GLY A 65 6.02 -5.26 10.35
N PHE A 66 5.64 -5.68 11.55
CA PHE A 66 6.59 -5.89 12.64
C PHE A 66 7.24 -7.25 12.53
N ALA A 67 8.56 -7.29 12.63
CA ALA A 67 9.33 -8.53 12.66
C ALA A 67 10.56 -8.37 13.55
N GLN A 68 11.14 -9.49 13.99
CA GLN A 68 12.44 -9.45 14.67
C GLN A 68 13.57 -9.18 13.67
N HIS A 69 13.49 -9.83 12.51
CA HIS A 69 14.46 -9.70 11.42
C HIS A 69 13.71 -9.60 10.07
N PRO A 70 14.13 -8.74 9.12
CA PRO A 70 13.43 -8.55 7.85
C PRO A 70 13.31 -9.84 7.04
N PHE A 71 14.24 -10.78 7.22
CA PHE A 71 14.21 -12.10 6.58
C PHE A 71 12.90 -12.87 6.82
N GLN A 72 12.23 -12.68 7.96
CA GLN A 72 10.93 -13.31 8.24
C GLN A 72 9.88 -12.90 7.21
N LEU A 73 9.86 -11.62 6.84
CA LEU A 73 8.94 -11.08 5.84
C LEU A 73 9.38 -11.47 4.42
N ILE A 74 10.69 -11.47 4.15
CA ILE A 74 11.24 -11.84 2.83
C ILE A 74 10.89 -13.29 2.52
N LYS A 75 11.10 -14.19 3.50
CA LYS A 75 10.76 -15.60 3.37
C LYS A 75 9.26 -15.79 3.13
N LEU A 76 8.39 -15.09 3.88
CA LEU A 76 6.94 -15.13 3.64
C LEU A 76 6.56 -14.71 2.21
N LEU A 77 7.20 -13.68 1.67
CA LEU A 77 6.95 -13.27 0.29
C LEU A 77 7.38 -14.35 -0.71
N CYS A 78 8.60 -14.87 -0.57
CA CYS A 78 9.14 -15.88 -1.49
C CYS A 78 8.37 -17.20 -1.40
N ASP A 79 7.98 -17.64 -0.20
CA ASP A 79 7.19 -18.87 0.03
C ASP A 79 5.80 -18.83 -0.64
N ASN A 80 5.31 -17.63 -1.01
CA ASN A 80 3.98 -17.42 -1.63
C ASN A 80 4.07 -16.82 -3.04
N THR A 81 5.26 -16.80 -3.64
CA THR A 81 5.47 -16.30 -5.01
C THR A 81 6.41 -17.23 -5.77
N ASN A 82 6.65 -16.94 -7.05
CA ASN A 82 7.59 -17.69 -7.89
C ASN A 82 9.02 -17.11 -7.86
N GLY A 83 9.24 -16.06 -7.06
CA GLY A 83 10.54 -15.39 -6.94
C GLY A 83 11.40 -16.02 -5.85
N THR A 84 12.71 -16.10 -6.09
CA THR A 84 13.67 -16.64 -5.12
C THR A 84 14.22 -15.56 -4.18
N ILE A 85 14.80 -15.96 -3.05
CA ILE A 85 15.45 -15.03 -2.11
C ILE A 85 16.63 -14.32 -2.79
N ASP A 86 17.41 -15.02 -3.61
CA ASP A 86 18.56 -14.45 -4.33
C ASP A 86 18.12 -13.38 -5.33
N GLU A 87 17.01 -13.62 -6.03
CA GLU A 87 16.42 -12.63 -6.93
C GLU A 87 15.91 -11.43 -6.17
N PHE A 88 15.25 -11.65 -5.02
CA PHE A 88 14.78 -10.58 -4.16
C PHE A 88 15.94 -9.68 -3.72
N GLN A 89 17.03 -10.26 -3.20
CA GLN A 89 18.18 -9.48 -2.70
C GLN A 89 18.83 -8.59 -3.78
N LYS A 90 18.81 -9.01 -5.05
CA LYS A 90 19.40 -8.24 -6.16
C LYS A 90 18.64 -6.96 -6.49
N VAL A 91 17.31 -6.94 -6.33
CA VAL A 91 16.46 -5.84 -6.84
C VAL A 91 15.59 -5.17 -5.78
N ALA A 92 15.40 -5.80 -4.62
CA ALA A 92 14.50 -5.33 -3.59
C ALA A 92 15.11 -4.24 -2.70
N TYR A 93 14.27 -3.65 -1.87
CA TYR A 93 14.66 -2.78 -0.77
C TYR A 93 14.10 -3.32 0.55
N VAL A 94 14.82 -2.99 1.62
CA VAL A 94 14.43 -3.26 3.00
C VAL A 94 14.61 -1.97 3.78
N TYR A 95 13.50 -1.33 4.13
CA TYR A 95 13.50 -0.18 5.01
C TYR A 95 13.08 -0.61 6.41
N LYS A 96 13.63 0.09 7.42
CA LYS A 96 13.41 -0.18 8.83
C LYS A 96 12.82 1.07 9.50
N ASN A 97 11.96 0.91 10.49
CA ASN A 97 11.42 1.96 11.36
C ASN A 97 11.02 3.26 10.63
N LYS A 98 11.77 4.36 10.84
CA LYS A 98 11.46 5.68 10.28
C LYS A 98 11.50 5.69 8.75
N GLU A 99 12.45 4.95 8.18
CA GLU A 99 12.61 4.79 6.75
C GLU A 99 11.42 4.01 6.16
N ALA A 100 10.95 2.98 6.86
CA ALA A 100 9.76 2.20 6.45
C ALA A 100 8.48 3.05 6.48
N ILE A 101 8.31 3.86 7.54
CA ILE A 101 7.20 4.82 7.66
C ILE A 101 7.27 5.84 6.50
N SER A 102 8.44 6.45 6.30
CA SER A 102 8.63 7.47 5.26
C SER A 102 8.40 6.90 3.86
N HIS A 103 8.85 5.66 3.61
CA HIS A 103 8.56 4.94 2.38
C HIS A 103 7.05 4.79 2.16
N MET A 104 6.31 4.32 3.17
CA MET A 104 4.86 4.18 3.05
C MET A 104 4.15 5.51 2.76
N PHE A 105 4.59 6.62 3.38
CA PHE A 105 4.08 7.96 3.06
C PHE A 105 4.35 8.34 1.60
N ARG A 106 5.57 8.15 1.10
CA ARG A 106 5.92 8.45 -0.31
C ARG A 106 5.16 7.58 -1.31
N VAL A 107 4.95 6.31 -0.99
CA VAL A 107 4.14 5.39 -1.81
C VAL A 107 2.68 5.82 -1.80
N GLY A 108 2.07 5.99 -0.63
CA GLY A 108 0.66 6.34 -0.51
C GLY A 108 0.30 7.74 -1.03
N SER A 109 1.27 8.66 -1.09
CA SER A 109 1.10 10.00 -1.68
C SER A 109 1.34 10.06 -3.19
N GLY A 110 1.73 8.95 -3.83
CA GLY A 110 2.02 8.92 -5.26
C GLY A 110 3.34 9.57 -5.67
N LEU A 111 4.21 9.93 -4.71
CA LEU A 111 5.56 10.43 -4.97
C LEU A 111 6.54 9.33 -5.39
N ASP A 112 6.25 8.09 -4.98
CA ASP A 112 6.98 6.90 -5.42
C ASP A 112 6.20 6.12 -6.49
N SER A 113 5.34 6.75 -7.27
CA SER A 113 4.62 6.09 -8.36
C SER A 113 5.39 6.18 -9.68
N GLN A 114 5.29 5.14 -10.52
CA GLN A 114 5.85 5.14 -11.88
C GLN A 114 5.36 6.32 -12.72
N ILE A 115 4.09 6.67 -12.53
CA ILE A 115 3.55 7.95 -12.97
C ILE A 115 3.41 8.81 -11.72
N LEU A 116 4.23 9.86 -11.63
CA LEU A 116 4.22 10.79 -10.51
C LEU A 116 2.81 11.36 -10.32
N GLY A 117 2.29 11.28 -9.10
CA GLY A 117 0.93 11.71 -8.77
C GLY A 117 -0.17 10.71 -9.14
N ASP A 118 0.18 9.45 -9.41
CA ASP A 118 -0.81 8.37 -9.49
C ASP A 118 -1.27 7.95 -8.08
N PHE A 119 -2.53 8.24 -7.77
CA PHE A 119 -3.19 7.93 -6.49
C PHE A 119 -3.93 6.59 -6.51
N GLU A 120 -3.72 5.71 -7.48
CA GLU A 120 -4.34 4.39 -7.46
C GLU A 120 -3.82 3.51 -6.32
N ILE A 121 -2.55 3.69 -5.93
CA ILE A 121 -1.88 2.89 -4.90
C ILE A 121 -2.48 3.10 -3.50
N ILE A 122 -2.94 4.31 -3.16
CA ILE A 122 -3.59 4.55 -1.85
C ILE A 122 -4.87 3.73 -1.70
N SER A 123 -5.58 3.50 -2.80
CA SER A 123 -6.79 2.66 -2.80
C SER A 123 -6.43 1.19 -2.56
N GLN A 124 -5.30 0.73 -3.08
CA GLN A 124 -4.79 -0.62 -2.81
C GLN A 124 -4.34 -0.77 -1.36
N LEU A 125 -3.66 0.22 -0.79
CA LEU A 125 -3.30 0.22 0.64
C LEU A 125 -4.54 0.15 1.54
N LYS A 126 -5.62 0.87 1.22
CA LYS A 126 -6.91 0.77 1.92
C LYS A 126 -7.49 -0.65 1.87
N ILE A 127 -7.45 -1.28 0.70
CA ILE A 127 -7.92 -2.66 0.52
C ILE A 127 -7.06 -3.63 1.33
N SER A 128 -5.74 -3.50 1.25
CA SER A 128 -4.78 -4.30 2.02
C SER A 128 -5.00 -4.16 3.53
N ALA A 129 -5.29 -2.95 4.03
CA ALA A 129 -5.58 -2.72 5.44
C ALA A 129 -6.87 -3.42 5.87
N LYS A 130 -7.93 -3.34 5.05
CA LYS A 130 -9.19 -4.04 5.30
C LYS A 130 -9.00 -5.56 5.31
N THR A 131 -8.20 -6.11 4.40
CA THR A 131 -7.89 -7.55 4.34
C THR A 131 -7.07 -7.99 5.55
N SER A 132 -6.05 -7.21 5.93
CA SER A 132 -5.21 -7.50 7.09
C SER A 132 -6.02 -7.47 8.39
N LYS A 133 -6.95 -6.50 8.52
CA LYS A 133 -7.89 -6.42 9.65
C LYS A 133 -8.77 -7.67 9.77
N LYS A 134 -9.29 -8.19 8.65
CA LYS A 134 -10.08 -9.43 8.64
C LYS A 134 -9.30 -10.65 9.14
N HIS A 135 -7.98 -10.66 8.96
CA HIS A 135 -7.10 -11.73 9.44
C HIS A 135 -6.57 -11.50 10.87
N GLY A 136 -6.92 -10.38 11.51
CA GLY A 136 -6.40 -10.01 12.83
C GLY A 136 -4.97 -9.48 12.82
N LEU A 137 -4.44 -9.06 11.66
CA LEU A 137 -3.06 -8.60 11.45
C LEU A 137 -2.92 -7.08 11.33
N LEU A 138 -3.96 -6.33 11.69
CA LEU A 138 -3.93 -4.86 11.71
C LEU A 138 -3.97 -4.37 13.16
N ASN A 139 -2.81 -4.05 13.72
CA ASN A 139 -2.73 -3.46 15.06
C ASN A 139 -2.95 -1.93 15.03
N ALA A 140 -3.05 -1.33 16.22
CA ALA A 140 -3.30 0.11 16.35
C ALA A 140 -2.22 0.99 15.69
N PHE A 141 -0.97 0.53 15.66
CA PHE A 141 0.12 1.24 14.98
C PHE A 141 -0.13 1.31 13.47
N LEU A 142 -0.37 0.15 12.84
CA LEU A 142 -0.53 0.07 11.39
C LEU A 142 -1.84 0.71 10.92
N GLU A 143 -2.91 0.59 11.73
CA GLU A 143 -4.18 1.29 11.48
C GLU A 143 -3.99 2.81 11.53
N ARG A 144 -3.30 3.34 12.54
CA ARG A 144 -3.00 4.79 12.62
C ARG A 144 -2.12 5.25 11.47
N LEU A 145 -1.06 4.50 11.15
CA LEU A 145 -0.13 4.83 10.06
C LEU A 145 -0.87 4.91 8.71
N ILE A 146 -1.68 3.90 8.38
CA ILE A 146 -2.45 3.88 7.12
C ILE A 146 -3.38 5.09 7.06
N ASN A 147 -4.06 5.43 8.16
CA ASN A 147 -4.95 6.58 8.21
C ASN A 147 -4.20 7.91 8.00
N SER A 148 -3.02 8.07 8.61
CA SER A 148 -2.14 9.24 8.38
C SER A 148 -1.67 9.31 6.93
N VAL A 149 -1.30 8.18 6.32
CA VAL A 149 -0.91 8.13 4.89
C VAL A 149 -2.09 8.49 3.98
N ILE A 150 -3.31 8.04 4.30
CA ILE A 150 -4.53 8.41 3.56
C ILE A 150 -4.83 9.91 3.69
N GLN A 151 -4.65 10.49 4.88
CA GLN A 151 -4.82 11.92 5.13
C GLN A 151 -3.83 12.73 4.28
N ALA A 152 -2.53 12.41 4.35
CA ALA A 152 -1.50 13.07 3.54
C ALA A 152 -1.79 12.94 2.05
N SER A 153 -2.16 11.74 1.58
CA SER A 153 -2.54 11.48 0.19
C SER A 153 -3.71 12.35 -0.27
N LYS A 154 -4.75 12.50 0.57
CA LYS A 154 -5.91 13.36 0.28
C LYS A 154 -5.49 14.83 0.19
N ARG A 155 -4.74 15.32 1.18
CA ARG A 155 -4.23 16.70 1.21
C ARG A 155 -3.38 17.01 -0.02
N ILE A 156 -2.43 16.15 -0.36
CA ILE A 156 -1.57 16.33 -1.54
C ILE A 156 -2.41 16.39 -2.82
N LYS A 157 -3.42 15.52 -2.95
CA LYS A 157 -4.31 15.53 -4.12
C LYS A 157 -5.13 16.82 -4.25
N THR A 158 -5.52 17.45 -3.14
CA THR A 158 -6.38 18.65 -3.15
C THR A 158 -5.63 19.97 -3.07
N GLU A 159 -4.49 20.00 -2.38
CA GLU A 159 -3.68 21.20 -2.10
C GLU A 159 -2.54 21.38 -3.11
N THR A 160 -2.23 20.36 -3.93
CA THR A 160 -1.17 20.42 -4.94
C THR A 160 -1.71 20.11 -6.34
N LYS A 161 -0.97 20.52 -7.37
CA LYS A 161 -1.26 20.15 -8.77
C LYS A 161 -0.46 18.91 -9.22
N ILE A 162 0.09 18.13 -8.29
CA ILE A 162 0.86 16.93 -8.63
C ILE A 162 0.03 15.88 -9.36
N SER A 163 -1.29 15.89 -9.15
CA SER A 163 -2.25 14.99 -9.78
C SER A 163 -2.91 15.58 -11.04
N SER A 164 -2.34 16.63 -11.64
CA SER A 164 -2.91 17.25 -12.85
C SER A 164 -2.45 16.55 -14.14
N GLY A 165 -3.35 16.39 -15.12
CA GLY A 165 -3.07 15.76 -16.42
C GLY A 165 -3.04 14.22 -16.40
N ALA A 166 -2.23 13.63 -17.28
CA ALA A 166 -2.02 12.18 -17.48
C ALA A 166 -1.55 11.42 -16.21
N THR A 167 -2.44 11.09 -15.29
CA THR A 167 -2.07 10.64 -13.92
C THR A 167 -2.14 9.14 -13.70
N SER A 168 -2.42 8.35 -14.73
CA SER A 168 -2.49 6.90 -14.60
C SER A 168 -1.93 6.21 -15.82
N VAL A 169 -1.55 4.95 -15.64
CA VAL A 169 -1.04 4.08 -16.72
C VAL A 169 -2.06 4.03 -17.86
N SER A 170 -3.35 3.93 -17.51
CA SER A 170 -4.47 3.94 -18.45
C SER A 170 -4.58 5.21 -19.30
N PHE A 171 -4.17 6.37 -18.80
CA PHE A 171 -4.15 7.58 -19.60
C PHE A 171 -2.86 7.65 -20.44
N ALA A 172 -1.72 7.23 -19.88
CA ALA A 172 -0.45 7.18 -20.61
C ALA A 172 -0.53 6.26 -21.83
N SER A 173 -1.19 5.11 -21.72
CA SER A 173 -1.47 4.23 -22.87
C SER A 173 -2.31 4.93 -23.95
N VAL A 174 -3.32 5.73 -23.57
CA VAL A 174 -4.12 6.48 -24.54
C VAL A 174 -3.31 7.58 -25.22
N GLN A 175 -2.46 8.31 -24.50
CA GLN A 175 -1.55 9.30 -25.08
C GLN A 175 -0.53 8.66 -26.03
N TYR A 176 -0.03 7.49 -25.67
CA TYR A 176 0.86 6.71 -26.54
C TYR A 176 0.18 6.36 -27.86
N ILE A 177 -1.07 5.87 -27.79
CA ILE A 177 -1.86 5.56 -28.98
C ILE A 177 -2.01 6.82 -29.84
N PHE A 178 -2.38 7.96 -29.27
CA PHE A 178 -2.51 9.23 -30.01
C PHE A 178 -1.25 9.67 -30.73
N LYS A 179 -0.09 9.50 -30.08
CA LYS A 179 1.19 9.95 -30.64
C LYS A 179 1.67 9.05 -31.78
N ASN A 180 1.34 7.77 -31.74
CA ASN A 180 1.91 6.76 -32.65
C ASN A 180 0.92 6.19 -33.68
N VAL A 181 -0.39 6.31 -33.44
CA VAL A 181 -1.44 5.81 -34.35
C VAL A 181 -2.12 7.00 -35.02
N LYS A 182 -1.90 7.15 -36.32
CA LYS A 182 -2.57 8.15 -37.15
C LYS A 182 -4.06 7.82 -37.30
N ASP A 183 -4.87 8.88 -37.36
CA ASP A 183 -6.32 8.80 -37.62
C ASP A 183 -7.04 7.82 -36.67
N ILE A 184 -6.69 7.89 -35.38
CA ILE A 184 -7.17 6.94 -34.36
C ILE A 184 -8.70 6.83 -34.30
N SER A 185 -9.45 7.85 -34.72
CA SER A 185 -10.92 7.82 -34.78
C SER A 185 -11.47 6.79 -35.77
N GLU A 186 -10.68 6.37 -36.76
CA GLU A 186 -11.11 5.42 -37.80
C GLU A 186 -10.67 3.97 -37.53
N LYS A 187 -9.79 3.79 -36.53
CA LYS A 187 -9.08 2.54 -36.24
C LYS A 187 -9.90 1.59 -35.39
N ASN A 188 -9.71 0.28 -35.58
CA ASN A 188 -10.36 -0.74 -34.75
C ASN A 188 -9.53 -0.97 -33.49
N ILE A 189 -10.10 -0.67 -32.33
CA ILE A 189 -9.44 -0.86 -31.03
C ILE A 189 -10.07 -2.05 -30.32
N LEU A 190 -9.25 -3.07 -30.02
CA LEU A 190 -9.65 -4.20 -29.20
C LEU A 190 -9.08 -4.05 -27.79
N LEU A 191 -9.95 -4.00 -26.78
CA LEU A 191 -9.55 -4.06 -25.37
C LEU A 191 -9.87 -5.45 -24.81
N PHE A 192 -8.81 -6.23 -24.58
CA PHE A 192 -8.89 -7.54 -23.96
C PHE A 192 -8.56 -7.46 -22.47
N GLY A 193 -9.57 -7.72 -21.65
CA GLY A 193 -9.48 -7.65 -20.19
C GLY A 193 -10.09 -6.36 -19.65
N THR A 194 -11.16 -6.49 -18.88
CA THR A 194 -11.93 -5.36 -18.34
C THR A 194 -11.82 -5.24 -16.82
N GLY A 195 -10.64 -5.59 -16.29
CA GLY A 195 -10.25 -5.34 -14.91
C GLY A 195 -10.15 -3.84 -14.60
N LYS A 196 -9.55 -3.48 -13.46
CA LYS A 196 -9.43 -2.07 -13.05
C LYS A 196 -8.70 -1.22 -14.11
N ILE A 197 -7.53 -1.67 -14.55
CA ILE A 197 -6.72 -0.98 -15.58
C ILE A 197 -7.46 -0.96 -16.91
N GLY A 198 -8.02 -2.09 -17.36
CA GLY A 198 -8.81 -2.15 -18.59
C GLY A 198 -9.98 -1.18 -18.59
N ARG A 199 -10.77 -1.13 -17.51
CA ARG A 199 -11.86 -0.16 -17.35
C ARG A 199 -11.38 1.28 -17.44
N ASN A 200 -10.35 1.64 -16.68
CA ASN A 200 -9.80 3.00 -16.70
C ASN A 200 -9.28 3.36 -18.10
N THR A 201 -8.67 2.41 -18.81
CA THR A 201 -8.17 2.61 -20.18
C THR A 201 -9.34 2.81 -21.15
N CYS A 202 -10.39 2.00 -21.05
CA CYS A 202 -11.64 2.16 -21.80
C CYS A 202 -12.26 3.55 -21.58
N GLU A 203 -12.38 3.99 -20.33
CA GLU A 203 -12.95 5.31 -20.00
C GLU A 203 -12.14 6.45 -20.63
N ASN A 204 -10.80 6.35 -20.61
CA ASN A 204 -9.94 7.36 -21.21
C ASN A 204 -9.97 7.29 -22.75
N LEU A 205 -10.02 6.10 -23.35
CA LEU A 205 -10.18 5.95 -24.80
C LEU A 205 -11.44 6.66 -25.27
N VAL A 206 -12.60 6.37 -24.66
CA VAL A 206 -13.88 6.96 -25.07
C VAL A 206 -13.87 8.49 -24.90
N LYS A 207 -13.35 8.99 -23.78
CA LYS A 207 -13.29 10.43 -23.49
C LYS A 207 -12.40 11.21 -24.43
N HIS A 208 -11.29 10.60 -24.90
CA HIS A 208 -10.26 11.34 -25.62
C HIS A 208 -10.25 11.04 -27.12
N THR A 209 -10.44 9.78 -27.55
CA THR A 209 -10.30 9.36 -28.96
C THR A 209 -11.50 9.68 -29.85
N LYS A 210 -12.70 9.86 -29.27
CA LYS A 210 -13.97 9.93 -30.03
C LYS A 210 -14.15 8.77 -31.02
N ASN A 211 -13.48 7.64 -30.77
CA ASN A 211 -13.55 6.47 -31.63
C ASN A 211 -14.73 5.59 -31.21
N GLU A 212 -15.61 5.28 -32.17
CA GLU A 212 -16.80 4.44 -31.97
C GLU A 212 -16.51 2.94 -32.14
N LYS A 213 -15.37 2.59 -32.75
CA LYS A 213 -14.93 1.22 -33.07
C LYS A 213 -14.06 0.61 -31.97
N ILE A 214 -14.56 0.66 -30.74
CA ILE A 214 -13.92 0.02 -29.58
C ILE A 214 -14.68 -1.26 -29.23
N THR A 215 -14.01 -2.40 -29.41
CA THR A 215 -14.51 -3.74 -29.05
C THR A 215 -13.94 -4.17 -27.70
N LEU A 216 -14.79 -4.67 -26.80
CA LEU A 216 -14.38 -5.24 -25.52
C LEU A 216 -14.47 -6.77 -25.56
N ILE A 217 -13.41 -7.44 -25.13
CA ILE A 217 -13.43 -8.88 -24.83
C ILE A 217 -12.97 -9.10 -23.41
N ASN A 218 -13.66 -9.99 -22.69
CA ASN A 218 -13.23 -10.42 -21.37
C ASN A 218 -13.66 -11.87 -21.13
N ARG A 219 -12.80 -12.67 -20.48
CA ARG A 219 -13.10 -14.08 -20.15
C ARG A 219 -14.47 -14.25 -19.49
N THR A 220 -14.85 -13.31 -18.62
CA THR A 220 -16.21 -13.23 -18.07
C THR A 220 -16.96 -12.10 -18.77
N LYS A 221 -17.77 -12.44 -19.79
CA LYS A 221 -18.48 -11.49 -20.66
C LYS A 221 -19.23 -10.39 -19.91
N HIS A 222 -19.99 -10.77 -18.89
CA HIS A 222 -20.77 -9.83 -18.05
C HIS A 222 -19.95 -8.68 -17.44
N ARG A 223 -18.64 -8.87 -17.18
CA ARG A 223 -17.78 -7.78 -16.70
C ARG A 223 -17.53 -6.72 -17.78
N ALA A 224 -17.40 -7.13 -19.05
CA ALA A 224 -17.26 -6.23 -20.19
C ALA A 224 -18.58 -5.53 -20.51
N GLU A 225 -19.71 -6.26 -20.49
CA GLU A 225 -21.05 -5.69 -20.74
C GLU A 225 -21.39 -4.54 -19.79
N ARG A 226 -21.05 -4.66 -18.51
CA ARG A 226 -21.25 -3.59 -17.52
C ARG A 226 -20.47 -2.30 -17.81
N ILE A 227 -19.36 -2.40 -18.52
CA ILE A 227 -18.55 -1.23 -18.91
C ILE A 227 -19.04 -0.71 -20.26
N ALA A 228 -19.23 -1.61 -21.22
CA ALA A 228 -19.76 -1.29 -22.54
C ALA A 228 -21.10 -0.55 -22.46
N GLY A 229 -22.04 -0.99 -21.61
CA GLY A 229 -23.34 -0.33 -21.46
C GLY A 229 -23.27 1.13 -21.00
N LYS A 230 -22.17 1.55 -20.34
CA LYS A 230 -21.97 2.96 -19.94
C LYS A 230 -21.49 3.84 -21.09
N PHE A 231 -20.87 3.25 -22.10
CA PHE A 231 -20.17 3.95 -23.19
C PHE A 231 -20.67 3.53 -24.58
N ASN A 232 -21.76 2.75 -24.64
CA ASN A 232 -22.33 2.19 -25.86
C ASN A 232 -21.32 1.44 -26.74
N LEU A 233 -20.47 0.61 -26.13
CA LEU A 233 -19.42 -0.14 -26.84
C LEU A 233 -19.87 -1.56 -27.21
N VAL A 234 -19.19 -2.15 -28.19
CA VAL A 234 -19.42 -3.53 -28.61
C VAL A 234 -18.70 -4.50 -27.67
N VAL A 235 -19.39 -5.56 -27.24
CA VAL A 235 -18.78 -6.67 -26.51
C VAL A 235 -18.84 -7.92 -27.37
N LYS A 236 -17.71 -8.58 -27.56
CA LYS A 236 -17.61 -9.86 -28.26
C LYS A 236 -17.29 -10.99 -27.30
N ASP A 237 -17.64 -12.20 -27.71
CA ASP A 237 -17.38 -13.40 -26.92
C ASP A 237 -15.88 -13.73 -26.92
N TYR A 238 -15.40 -14.32 -25.83
CA TYR A 238 -13.99 -14.70 -25.70
C TYR A 238 -13.54 -15.68 -26.80
N ALA A 239 -14.46 -16.50 -27.32
CA ALA A 239 -14.22 -17.38 -28.45
C ALA A 239 -13.81 -16.64 -29.74
N ASN A 240 -14.22 -15.38 -29.90
CA ASN A 240 -13.91 -14.55 -31.06
C ASN A 240 -12.59 -13.76 -30.90
N LEU A 241 -11.81 -14.00 -29.83
CA LEU A 241 -10.61 -13.22 -29.55
C LEU A 241 -9.64 -13.20 -30.74
N GLN A 242 -9.36 -14.34 -31.35
CA GLN A 242 -8.44 -14.43 -32.50
C GLN A 242 -8.94 -13.63 -33.71
N GLU A 243 -10.22 -13.75 -34.03
CA GLU A 243 -10.85 -13.01 -35.13
C GLU A 243 -10.73 -11.49 -34.92
N GLU A 244 -11.09 -11.03 -33.71
CA GLU A 244 -11.08 -9.61 -33.38
C GLU A 244 -9.65 -9.03 -33.30
N ILE A 245 -8.66 -9.82 -32.87
CA ILE A 245 -7.24 -9.44 -32.93
C ILE A 245 -6.85 -9.15 -34.38
N ASN A 246 -7.22 -10.03 -35.32
CA ASN A 246 -6.87 -9.88 -36.73
C ASN A 246 -7.57 -8.70 -37.42
N MET A 247 -8.72 -8.26 -36.87
CA MET A 247 -9.45 -7.08 -37.34
C MET A 247 -8.97 -5.77 -36.70
N SER A 248 -8.23 -5.84 -35.61
CA SER A 248 -7.78 -4.67 -34.84
C SER A 248 -6.53 -3.99 -35.43
N ASP A 249 -6.46 -2.67 -35.29
CA ASP A 249 -5.24 -1.89 -35.50
C ASP A 249 -4.48 -1.69 -34.17
N VAL A 250 -5.22 -1.69 -33.05
CA VAL A 250 -4.69 -1.52 -31.70
C VAL A 250 -5.29 -2.60 -30.79
N LEU A 251 -4.45 -3.43 -30.20
CA LEU A 251 -4.80 -4.40 -29.17
C LEU A 251 -4.29 -3.92 -27.81
N ILE A 252 -5.18 -3.75 -26.84
CA ILE A 252 -4.83 -3.44 -25.46
C ILE A 252 -5.12 -4.67 -24.60
N VAL A 253 -4.10 -5.17 -23.92
CA VAL A 253 -4.19 -6.34 -23.03
C VAL A 253 -4.08 -5.88 -21.59
N ALA A 254 -5.12 -6.13 -20.80
CA ALA A 254 -5.22 -5.71 -19.39
C ALA A 254 -5.93 -6.79 -18.55
N THR A 255 -5.50 -8.04 -18.70
CA THR A 255 -6.04 -9.19 -17.97
C THR A 255 -5.27 -9.49 -16.68
N GLY A 256 -5.85 -10.31 -15.81
CA GLY A 256 -5.19 -10.80 -14.59
C GLY A 256 -4.68 -12.24 -14.72
N ALA A 257 -4.38 -12.70 -15.94
CA ALA A 257 -3.86 -14.03 -16.18
C ALA A 257 -2.42 -14.14 -15.65
N GLN A 258 -2.06 -15.32 -15.14
CA GLN A 258 -0.71 -15.63 -14.65
C GLN A 258 0.25 -16.01 -15.76
N ASN A 259 -0.29 -16.53 -16.87
CA ASN A 259 0.46 -16.91 -18.06
C ASN A 259 0.08 -16.00 -19.24
N PRO A 260 0.96 -15.83 -20.24
CA PRO A 260 0.63 -15.15 -21.48
C PRO A 260 -0.64 -15.71 -22.12
N THR A 261 -1.53 -14.82 -22.51
CA THR A 261 -2.80 -15.12 -23.17
C THR A 261 -2.77 -14.82 -24.66
N ILE A 262 -1.80 -14.02 -25.10
CA ILE A 262 -1.58 -13.64 -26.49
C ILE A 262 -0.20 -14.16 -26.90
N ASP A 263 -0.15 -14.86 -28.01
CA ASP A 263 1.08 -15.37 -28.63
C ASP A 263 1.03 -15.15 -30.15
N LYS A 264 2.17 -15.34 -30.82
CA LYS A 264 2.26 -15.14 -32.27
C LYS A 264 1.36 -16.04 -33.11
N GLN A 265 0.94 -17.21 -32.61
CA GLN A 265 0.13 -18.17 -33.37
C GLN A 265 -1.31 -17.69 -33.56
N ILE A 266 -1.83 -16.91 -32.60
CA ILE A 266 -3.18 -16.34 -32.70
C ILE A 266 -3.21 -15.01 -33.48
N ILE A 267 -2.05 -14.46 -33.86
CA ILE A 267 -1.94 -13.25 -34.68
C ILE A 267 -1.64 -13.65 -36.13
N GLN A 268 -2.62 -13.49 -37.01
CA GLN A 268 -2.53 -13.87 -38.42
C GLN A 268 -2.58 -12.65 -39.36
N THR A 269 -2.62 -11.44 -38.81
CA THR A 269 -2.72 -10.21 -39.59
C THR A 269 -1.37 -9.74 -40.12
N ASN A 270 -1.34 -9.37 -41.40
CA ASN A 270 -0.21 -8.67 -42.02
C ASN A 270 -0.33 -7.14 -41.90
N LYS A 271 -1.43 -6.63 -41.35
CA LYS A 271 -1.61 -5.19 -41.11
C LYS A 271 -0.80 -4.76 -39.89
N PRO A 272 -0.29 -3.51 -39.85
CA PRO A 272 0.33 -2.97 -38.66
C PRO A 272 -0.59 -3.09 -37.44
N LEU A 273 -0.13 -3.78 -36.40
CA LEU A 273 -0.85 -3.99 -35.15
C LEU A 273 -0.02 -3.45 -33.98
N LEU A 274 -0.54 -2.45 -33.29
CA LEU A 274 0.03 -1.97 -32.03
C LEU A 274 -0.55 -2.78 -30.87
N ILE A 275 0.30 -3.45 -30.10
CA ILE A 275 -0.09 -4.18 -28.89
C ILE A 275 0.41 -3.42 -27.66
N LEU A 276 -0.50 -3.01 -26.79
CA LEU A 276 -0.18 -2.47 -25.47
C LEU A 276 -0.46 -3.51 -24.39
N ASP A 277 0.59 -4.06 -23.78
CA ASP A 277 0.45 -4.99 -22.65
C ASP A 277 0.55 -4.23 -21.31
N LEU A 278 -0.60 -4.06 -20.68
CA LEU A 278 -0.77 -3.37 -19.40
C LEU A 278 -0.86 -4.36 -18.21
N SER A 279 -0.58 -5.64 -18.43
CA SER A 279 -0.70 -6.70 -17.44
C SER A 279 0.62 -7.03 -16.75
N ILE A 280 0.53 -7.41 -15.46
CA ILE A 280 1.64 -7.94 -14.67
C ILE A 280 1.12 -9.13 -13.85
N PRO A 281 1.60 -10.37 -14.09
CA PRO A 281 2.63 -10.77 -15.08
C PRO A 281 2.26 -10.42 -16.54
N LYS A 282 3.26 -10.38 -17.44
CA LYS A 282 3.06 -10.08 -18.86
C LYS A 282 2.01 -11.03 -19.45
N ASN A 283 1.05 -10.50 -20.19
CA ASN A 283 -0.02 -11.29 -20.80
C ASN A 283 0.14 -11.44 -22.32
N VAL A 284 1.15 -10.79 -22.90
CA VAL A 284 1.60 -10.99 -24.27
C VAL A 284 2.98 -11.66 -24.24
N ASN A 285 3.12 -12.75 -24.99
CA ASN A 285 4.39 -13.44 -25.15
C ASN A 285 5.31 -12.61 -26.05
N GLU A 286 6.59 -12.49 -25.70
CA GLU A 286 7.59 -11.74 -26.47
C GLU A 286 7.79 -12.30 -27.89
N ASN A 287 7.38 -13.54 -28.15
CA ASN A 287 7.41 -14.14 -29.49
C ASN A 287 6.58 -13.38 -30.55
N VAL A 288 5.66 -12.49 -30.14
CA VAL A 288 4.92 -11.65 -31.08
C VAL A 288 5.81 -10.62 -31.78
N GLU A 289 6.95 -10.26 -31.19
CA GLU A 289 7.92 -9.32 -31.78
C GLU A 289 8.64 -9.91 -33.00
N GLU A 290 8.58 -11.23 -33.20
CA GLU A 290 9.05 -11.87 -34.44
C GLU A 290 8.21 -11.46 -35.66
N LEU A 291 6.96 -11.01 -35.45
CA LEU A 291 6.08 -10.54 -36.51
C LEU A 291 6.42 -9.09 -36.87
N LYS A 292 6.91 -8.86 -38.09
CA LYS A 292 7.30 -7.52 -38.58
C LYS A 292 6.18 -6.48 -38.56
N SER A 293 4.92 -6.92 -38.61
CA SER A 293 3.74 -6.07 -38.56
C SER A 293 3.32 -5.69 -37.14
N VAL A 294 3.93 -6.27 -36.10
CA VAL A 294 3.54 -6.06 -34.71
C VAL A 294 4.50 -5.11 -34.02
N THR A 295 3.96 -4.14 -33.29
CA THR A 295 4.71 -3.33 -32.33
C THR A 295 4.20 -3.65 -30.94
N LEU A 296 5.02 -4.26 -30.09
CA LEU A 296 4.69 -4.54 -28.69
C LEU A 296 5.23 -3.41 -27.81
N VAL A 297 4.39 -2.91 -26.90
CA VAL A 297 4.77 -1.90 -25.92
C VAL A 297 4.25 -2.36 -24.57
N HIS A 298 5.15 -2.41 -23.58
CA HIS A 298 4.80 -2.79 -22.24
C HIS A 298 4.51 -1.57 -21.37
N LEU A 299 3.85 -1.83 -20.23
CA LEU A 299 3.59 -0.84 -19.19
C LEU A 299 4.83 -0.02 -18.79
N ASP A 300 6.01 -0.64 -18.76
CA ASP A 300 7.25 0.04 -18.39
C ASP A 300 7.68 1.10 -19.41
N ASP A 301 7.48 0.84 -20.71
CA ASP A 301 7.83 1.77 -21.78
C ASP A 301 6.90 2.99 -21.80
N LEU A 302 5.61 2.78 -21.50
CA LEU A 302 4.61 3.85 -21.42
C LEU A 302 4.93 4.90 -20.36
N SER A 303 5.66 4.51 -19.31
CA SER A 303 6.04 5.43 -18.24
C SER A 303 7.05 6.50 -18.67
N GLN A 304 7.84 6.23 -19.71
CA GLN A 304 8.82 7.17 -20.25
C GLN A 304 8.19 8.25 -21.15
N ILE A 305 6.91 8.11 -21.50
CA ILE A 305 6.30 8.89 -22.58
C ILE A 305 5.59 10.14 -22.06
N THR A 306 5.86 10.50 -20.80
CA THR A 306 5.18 11.59 -20.08
C THR A 306 6.10 12.73 -19.64
N ASP A 307 7.27 12.90 -20.28
CA ASP A 307 8.33 13.80 -19.82
C ASP A 307 7.88 15.25 -19.55
N GLU A 308 7.13 15.89 -20.45
CA GLU A 308 6.72 17.29 -20.23
C GLU A 308 5.70 17.46 -19.09
N ALA A 309 4.77 16.52 -18.94
CA ALA A 309 3.80 16.53 -17.85
C ALA A 309 4.49 16.17 -16.52
N LEU A 310 5.44 15.25 -16.57
CA LEU A 310 6.26 14.84 -15.43
C LEU A 310 7.10 16.00 -14.90
N GLU A 311 7.77 16.77 -15.78
CA GLU A 311 8.56 17.95 -15.37
C GLU A 311 7.70 19.03 -14.72
N LYS A 312 6.50 19.29 -15.24
CA LYS A 312 5.54 20.19 -14.59
C LYS A 312 5.14 19.70 -13.19
N ARG A 313 4.96 18.39 -13.01
CA ARG A 313 4.62 17.79 -11.71
C ARG A 313 5.77 17.77 -10.72
N LYS A 314 7.01 17.58 -11.18
CA LYS A 314 8.20 17.59 -10.32
C LYS A 314 8.30 18.91 -9.53
N LYS A 315 7.86 20.03 -10.12
CA LYS A 315 7.77 21.35 -9.44
C LYS A 315 6.84 21.35 -8.21
N HIS A 316 5.92 20.39 -8.10
CA HIS A 316 5.01 20.25 -6.97
C HIS A 316 5.49 19.26 -5.90
N ILE A 317 6.60 18.55 -6.12
CA ILE A 317 7.18 17.63 -5.13
C ILE A 317 7.52 18.34 -3.82
N PRO A 318 8.16 19.53 -3.80
CA PRO A 318 8.50 20.18 -2.54
C PRO A 318 7.27 20.48 -1.67
N HIS A 319 6.17 20.93 -2.28
CA HIS A 319 4.92 21.18 -1.55
C HIS A 319 4.29 19.87 -1.03
N ALA A 320 4.33 18.80 -1.83
CA ALA A 320 3.87 17.49 -1.37
C ALA A 320 4.72 16.95 -0.21
N GLU A 321 6.04 17.18 -0.21
CA GLU A 321 6.95 16.78 0.87
C GLU A 321 6.66 17.55 2.16
N VAL A 322 6.35 18.85 2.09
CA VAL A 322 5.90 19.63 3.26
C VAL A 322 4.67 18.99 3.91
N ILE A 323 3.64 18.66 3.11
CA ILE A 323 2.43 18.00 3.61
C ILE A 323 2.74 16.63 4.25
N ILE A 324 3.67 15.86 3.65
CA ILE A 324 4.11 14.59 4.23
C ILE A 324 4.78 14.82 5.58
N GLU A 325 5.70 15.78 5.69
CA GLU A 325 6.40 16.05 6.95
C GLU A 325 5.44 16.50 8.04
N GLU A 326 4.48 17.38 7.75
CA GLU A 326 3.44 17.79 8.70
C GLU A 326 2.68 16.59 9.28
N VAL A 327 2.09 15.77 8.42
CA VAL A 327 1.27 14.62 8.85
C VAL A 327 2.13 13.52 9.49
N LYS A 328 3.37 13.35 9.03
CA LYS A 328 4.32 12.40 9.62
C LYS A 328 4.77 12.88 11.01
N ASN A 329 4.93 14.18 11.23
CA ASN A 329 5.21 14.74 12.54
C ASN A 329 4.04 14.49 13.50
N GLU A 330 2.80 14.72 13.09
CA GLU A 330 1.62 14.35 13.89
C GLU A 330 1.59 12.86 14.25
N PHE A 331 1.93 11.99 13.29
CA PHE A 331 2.04 10.55 13.53
C PHE A 331 3.16 10.22 14.52
N ASN A 332 4.33 10.84 14.39
CA ASN A 332 5.46 10.63 15.28
C ASN A 332 5.17 11.14 16.69
N SER A 333 4.54 12.30 16.86
CA SER A 333 4.12 12.79 18.17
C SER A 333 3.11 11.85 18.83
N TRP A 334 2.17 11.30 18.06
CA TRP A 334 1.27 10.26 18.55
C TRP A 334 2.02 8.99 19.00
N LEU A 335 3.07 8.63 18.26
CA LEU A 335 3.89 7.45 18.53
C LEU A 335 4.70 7.59 19.81
N GLU A 336 5.35 8.75 20.00
CA GLU A 336 6.10 9.07 21.22
C GLU A 336 5.15 9.14 22.43
N ALA A 337 3.97 9.76 22.30
CA ALA A 337 2.97 9.77 23.36
C ALA A 337 2.53 8.37 23.82
N ARG A 338 2.62 7.35 22.95
CA ARG A 338 2.28 5.96 23.27
C ARG A 338 3.44 5.18 23.90
N LYS A 339 4.69 5.62 23.70
CA LYS A 339 5.89 5.04 24.32
C LYS A 339 5.81 5.02 25.85
N PHE A 340 5.16 6.03 26.42
CA PHE A 340 5.02 6.20 27.87
C PHE A 340 3.86 5.41 28.47
N ALA A 341 2.91 4.95 27.65
CA ALA A 341 1.70 4.28 28.14
C ALA A 341 1.98 3.04 29.01
N PRO A 342 2.97 2.17 28.71
CA PRO A 342 3.32 1.05 29.59
C PRO A 342 3.82 1.51 30.95
N THR A 343 4.67 2.54 31.01
CA THR A 343 5.21 3.05 32.28
C THR A 343 4.12 3.73 33.11
N ILE A 344 3.22 4.50 32.49
CA ILE A 344 2.06 5.09 33.18
C ILE A 344 1.14 3.99 33.72
N LYS A 345 0.93 2.90 32.97
CA LYS A 345 0.16 1.74 33.45
C LYS A 345 0.85 1.08 34.65
N ALA A 346 2.15 0.85 34.59
CA ALA A 346 2.92 0.28 35.69
C ALA A 346 2.89 1.18 36.94
N LEU A 347 3.03 2.49 36.76
CA LEU A 347 2.91 3.48 37.83
C LEU A 347 1.51 3.42 38.47
N LYS A 348 0.45 3.36 37.66
CA LYS A 348 -0.92 3.24 38.17
C LYS A 348 -1.10 1.99 39.02
N HIS A 349 -0.58 0.85 38.58
CA HIS A 349 -0.61 -0.38 39.39
C HIS A 349 0.14 -0.22 40.71
N LYS A 350 1.36 0.32 40.69
CA LYS A 350 2.16 0.55 41.90
C LYS A 350 1.45 1.46 42.91
N LEU A 351 0.79 2.51 42.43
CA LEU A 351 0.01 3.41 43.27
C LEU A 351 -1.26 2.75 43.84
N LEU A 352 -1.90 1.86 43.07
CA LEU A 352 -3.01 1.06 43.57
C LEU A 352 -2.54 0.08 44.67
N ASP A 353 -1.36 -0.50 44.55
CA ASP A 353 -0.80 -1.36 45.59
C ASP A 353 -0.53 -0.57 46.89
N PHE A 354 -0.02 0.66 46.77
CA PHE A 354 0.14 1.57 47.92
C PHE A 354 -1.21 1.91 48.57
N LYS A 355 -2.23 2.22 47.76
CA LYS A 355 -3.59 2.45 48.24
C LYS A 355 -4.07 1.25 49.06
N THR A 356 -4.04 0.05 48.48
CA THR A 356 -4.55 -1.17 49.14
C THR A 356 -3.87 -1.41 50.47
N THR A 357 -2.52 -1.30 50.50
CA THR A 357 -1.74 -1.49 51.72
C THR A 357 -2.11 -0.49 52.80
N GLU A 358 -2.26 0.79 52.45
CA GLU A 358 -2.59 1.84 53.42
C GLU A 358 -4.03 1.70 53.94
N LEU A 359 -5.00 1.38 53.08
CA LEU A 359 -6.38 1.15 53.48
C LEU A 359 -6.49 -0.02 54.48
N GLU A 360 -5.77 -1.12 54.25
CA GLU A 360 -5.72 -2.25 55.19
C GLU A 360 -5.13 -1.88 56.55
N LEU A 361 -4.11 -1.02 56.57
CA LEU A 361 -3.51 -0.52 57.82
C LEU A 361 -4.49 0.35 58.61
N GLN A 362 -5.19 1.27 57.94
CA GLN A 362 -6.15 2.15 58.60
C GLN A 362 -7.38 1.39 59.09
N ARG A 363 -7.87 0.41 58.32
CA ARG A 363 -8.95 -0.49 58.73
C ARG A 363 -8.65 -1.24 60.02
N LYS A 364 -7.39 -1.60 60.28
CA LYS A 364 -6.97 -2.27 61.53
C LYS A 364 -6.85 -1.34 62.72
N LYS A 365 -6.65 -0.04 62.49
CA LYS A 365 -6.41 0.96 63.55
C LYS A 365 -7.67 1.69 63.99
N LEU A 366 -8.64 1.88 63.09
CA LEU A 366 -9.84 2.68 63.32
C LEU A 366 -11.08 1.79 63.21
N SER A 367 -11.85 1.68 64.29
CA SER A 367 -13.07 0.87 64.35
C SER A 367 -14.22 1.42 63.51
N ASP A 368 -14.22 2.72 63.20
CA ASP A 368 -15.23 3.46 62.43
C ASP A 368 -14.71 3.94 61.06
N PHE A 369 -13.70 3.26 60.50
CA PHE A 369 -13.08 3.65 59.23
C PHE A 369 -14.08 3.64 58.05
N ASN A 370 -14.27 4.81 57.43
CA ASN A 370 -15.12 4.96 56.25
C ASN A 370 -14.36 4.57 54.97
N GLU A 371 -14.42 3.27 54.65
CA GLU A 371 -13.73 2.67 53.50
C GLU A 371 -14.19 3.24 52.15
N GLU A 372 -15.50 3.45 51.97
CA GLU A 372 -16.07 3.96 50.71
C GLU A 372 -15.55 5.36 50.38
N GLN A 373 -15.48 6.25 51.36
CA GLN A 373 -14.96 7.60 51.16
C GLN A 373 -13.44 7.59 50.91
N ALA A 374 -12.70 6.74 51.63
CA ALA A 374 -11.26 6.59 51.44
C ALA A 374 -10.91 6.03 50.05
N GLU A 375 -11.70 5.07 49.55
CA GLU A 375 -11.59 4.53 48.19
C GLU A 375 -11.79 5.61 47.12
N LEU A 376 -12.86 6.41 47.26
CA LEU A 376 -13.19 7.47 46.31
C LEU A 376 -12.06 8.52 46.23
N ILE A 377 -11.59 9.00 47.38
CA ILE A 377 -10.53 10.02 47.47
C ILE A 377 -9.22 9.48 46.90
N SER A 378 -8.80 8.28 47.31
CA SER A 378 -7.55 7.68 46.86
C SER A 378 -7.55 7.38 45.35
N ASN A 379 -8.64 6.83 44.80
CA ASN A 379 -8.78 6.61 43.36
C ASN A 379 -8.66 7.93 42.58
N ASN A 380 -9.29 9.00 43.06
CA ASN A 380 -9.21 10.33 42.45
C ASN A 380 -7.79 10.91 42.51
N ILE A 381 -7.08 10.74 43.62
CA ILE A 381 -5.67 11.17 43.77
C ILE A 381 -4.78 10.40 42.79
N ILE A 382 -4.89 9.07 42.73
CA ILE A 382 -4.13 8.23 41.80
C ILE A 382 -4.37 8.65 40.36
N GLN A 383 -5.64 8.91 39.99
CA GLN A 383 -5.98 9.36 38.65
C GLN A 383 -5.40 10.75 38.33
N LYS A 384 -5.41 11.69 39.28
CA LYS A 384 -4.79 13.02 39.12
C LYS A 384 -3.27 12.92 38.95
N ILE A 385 -2.60 12.10 39.77
CA ILE A 385 -1.15 11.87 39.70
C ILE A 385 -0.79 11.27 38.34
N THR A 386 -1.45 10.19 37.93
CA THR A 386 -1.16 9.52 36.65
C THR A 386 -1.43 10.41 35.45
N ASN A 387 -2.49 11.23 35.48
CA ASN A 387 -2.75 12.22 34.44
C ASN A 387 -1.66 13.30 34.37
N HIS A 388 -1.17 13.77 35.52
CA HIS A 388 -0.12 14.79 35.58
C HIS A 388 1.21 14.28 35.01
N PHE A 389 1.61 13.05 35.37
CA PHE A 389 2.77 12.39 34.77
C PHE A 389 2.60 12.16 33.27
N ALA A 390 1.41 11.72 32.84
CA ALA A 390 1.13 11.53 31.42
C ALA A 390 1.17 12.86 30.63
N HIS A 391 0.79 13.98 31.25
CA HIS A 391 0.91 15.30 30.64
C HIS A 391 2.38 15.73 30.56
N HIS A 392 3.13 15.64 31.66
CA HIS A 392 4.55 16.01 31.70
C HIS A 392 5.39 15.25 30.65
N LEU A 393 5.19 13.94 30.54
CA LEU A 393 5.88 13.11 29.55
C LEU A 393 5.49 13.42 28.09
N LYS A 394 4.34 14.06 27.85
CA LYS A 394 3.89 14.46 26.50
C LYS A 394 4.33 15.87 26.10
N SER A 395 4.62 16.74 27.07
CA SER A 395 4.88 18.16 26.81
C SER A 395 6.35 18.50 26.55
N ASP A 396 7.29 17.62 26.91
CA ASP A 396 8.73 17.94 26.92
C ASP A 396 9.58 16.88 26.22
N ASP A 397 9.62 16.92 24.88
CA ASP A 397 10.18 15.87 24.01
C ASP A 397 11.70 15.64 24.19
N ALA A 398 12.44 16.63 24.73
CA ALA A 398 13.88 16.55 24.94
C ALA A 398 14.26 15.83 26.25
N SER A 399 13.42 15.90 27.28
CA SER A 399 13.67 15.31 28.61
C SER A 399 12.78 14.11 28.93
N ALA A 400 11.77 13.82 28.09
CA ALA A 400 10.78 12.78 28.37
C ALA A 400 11.37 11.39 28.60
N ASP A 401 12.47 11.03 27.93
CA ASP A 401 13.15 9.75 28.14
C ASP A 401 13.89 9.68 29.48
N GLU A 402 14.52 10.78 29.91
CA GLU A 402 15.16 10.89 31.22
C GLU A 402 14.11 10.86 32.33
N SER A 403 13.01 11.61 32.16
CA SER A 403 11.86 11.59 33.07
C SER A 403 11.23 10.19 33.14
N LEU A 404 11.15 9.47 32.03
CA LEU A 404 10.63 8.10 31.99
C LEU A 404 11.51 7.14 32.80
N GLU A 405 12.84 7.20 32.61
CA GLU A 405 13.80 6.39 33.34
C GLU A 405 13.84 6.75 34.83
N LEU A 406 13.72 8.04 35.17
CA LEU A 406 13.60 8.50 36.54
C LEU A 406 12.35 7.93 37.21
N ILE A 407 11.18 7.98 36.56
CA ILE A 407 9.93 7.42 37.10
C ILE A 407 10.08 5.92 37.34
N LYS A 408 10.65 5.19 36.36
CA LYS A 408 10.90 3.75 36.53
C LYS A 408 11.81 3.46 37.73
N LYS A 409 12.87 4.26 37.91
CA LYS A 409 13.83 4.10 39.01
C LYS A 409 13.21 4.44 40.37
N VAL A 410 12.51 5.57 40.47
CA VAL A 410 11.90 6.06 41.72
C VAL A 410 10.81 5.09 42.20
N PHE A 411 9.94 4.64 41.30
CA PHE A 411 8.83 3.75 41.66
C PHE A 411 9.17 2.25 41.53
N GLN A 412 10.43 1.94 41.18
CA GLN A 412 10.93 0.57 40.96
C GLN A 412 10.01 -0.22 40.01
N LEU A 413 9.56 0.43 38.94
CA LEU A 413 8.68 -0.16 37.95
C LEU A 413 9.54 -1.10 37.10
N GLY A 414 9.45 -2.42 37.37
CA GLY A 414 10.13 -3.41 36.55
C GLY A 414 9.77 -3.24 35.07
N THR A 415 10.69 -3.61 34.18
CA THR A 415 10.36 -3.79 32.76
C THR A 415 9.40 -4.97 32.66
N SER A 416 8.11 -4.73 32.85
CA SER A 416 7.07 -5.70 32.56
C SER A 416 7.04 -5.89 31.04
N THR A 417 7.92 -6.75 30.54
CA THR A 417 7.72 -7.44 29.27
C THR A 417 6.41 -8.19 29.39
N ASN A 418 5.33 -7.59 28.88
CA ASN A 418 4.03 -8.23 28.84
C ASN A 418 4.10 -9.47 27.92
N VAL A 419 3.61 -10.58 28.47
CA VAL A 419 3.10 -11.76 27.79
C VAL A 419 2.10 -11.37 26.71
#